data_AF-A0A931E6J8-F1
#
_entry.id   AF-A0A931E6J8-F1
#
_cell.length_a   1.000
_cell.length_b   1.000
_cell.length_c   1.000
_cell.angle_alpha   90.00
_cell.angle_beta   90.00
_cell.angle_gamma   90.00
#
_symmetry.space_group_name_H-M   'P 1'
#
loop_
_entity.id
_entity.type
_entity.pdbx_description
1 polymer ?
#
loop_
_entity_poly.entity_id
_entity_poly.type
_entity_poly.pdbx_seq_one_letter_code
_entity_poly.pdbx_strand_id
1 'polypeptide(L)'
;MQKFNLKDLIIAYALGMLPFALLLAILSLAGVTPVVFNGTPQYGIKGFLIALLLSPIFGFIMGLVSFITLSIGRFIYNKLFYRKAINKP
;
A
#
# COMPACT_ATOMS: atom_id res chain seq x y z
N MET A 1 -13.06 6.01 -19.52
CA MET A 1 -11.95 5.40 -18.73
C MET A 1 -11.77 6.19 -17.45
N GLN A 2 -12.01 5.57 -16.30
CA GLN A 2 -11.86 6.20 -14.98
C GLN A 2 -10.38 6.55 -14.76
N LYS A 3 -10.09 7.76 -14.26
CA LYS A 3 -8.73 8.16 -13.87
C LYS A 3 -8.47 7.60 -12.46
N PHE A 4 -7.40 6.83 -12.29
CA PHE A 4 -6.93 6.43 -10.98
C PHE A 4 -6.22 7.61 -10.32
N ASN A 5 -6.74 8.10 -9.20
CA ASN A 5 -6.05 9.12 -8.42
C ASN A 5 -5.07 8.44 -7.45
N LEU A 6 -3.84 8.93 -7.42
CA LEU A 6 -2.81 8.42 -6.50
C LEU A 6 -3.28 8.48 -5.03
N LYS A 7 -4.01 9.54 -4.65
CA LYS A 7 -4.56 9.71 -3.30
C LYS A 7 -5.48 8.56 -2.91
N ASP A 8 -6.38 8.17 -3.80
CA ASP A 8 -7.37 7.11 -3.54
C ASP A 8 -6.66 5.76 -3.36
N LEU A 9 -5.62 5.49 -4.16
CA LEU A 9 -4.79 4.29 -4.02
C LEU A 9 -4.04 4.26 -2.68
N ILE A 10 -3.41 5.37 -2.29
CA ILE A 10 -2.69 5.46 -1.01
C ILE A 10 -3.63 5.20 0.16
N ILE A 11 -4.81 5.84 0.16
CA ILE A 11 -5.81 5.67 1.22
C ILE A 11 -6.33 4.24 1.24
N ALA A 12 -6.64 3.65 0.07
CA ALA A 12 -7.11 2.27 -0.01
C ALA A 12 -6.12 1.28 0.59
N TYR A 13 -4.82 1.40 0.28
CA TYR A 13 -3.80 0.53 0.87
C TYR A 13 -3.56 0.82 2.35
N ALA A 14 -3.55 2.09 2.76
CA ALA A 14 -3.37 2.46 4.16
C ALA A 14 -4.50 1.93 5.05
N LEU A 15 -5.75 2.02 4.59
CA LEU A 15 -6.93 1.52 5.30
C LEU A 15 -7.06 0.00 5.20
N GLY A 16 -6.70 -0.59 4.06
CA GLY A 16 -6.69 -2.04 3.87
C GLY A 16 -5.69 -2.76 4.79
N MET A 17 -4.54 -2.12 5.07
CA MET A 17 -3.53 -2.67 5.98
C MET A 17 -3.82 -2.38 7.46
N LEU A 18 -4.64 -1.37 7.75
CA LEU A 18 -4.97 -0.91 9.10
C LEU A 18 -5.42 -2.03 10.07
N PRO A 19 -6.35 -2.95 9.73
CA PRO A 19 -6.77 -3.99 10.67
C PRO A 19 -5.62 -4.92 11.08
N PHE A 20 -4.71 -5.23 10.15
CA PHE A 20 -3.53 -6.05 10.43
C PHE A 20 -2.50 -5.29 11.28
N ALA A 21 -2.28 -4.01 10.95
CA ALA A 21 -1.39 -3.14 11.72
C ALA A 21 -1.90 -2.95 13.15
N LEU A 22 -3.21 -2.76 13.35
CA LEU A 22 -3.85 -2.66 14.66
C LEU A 22 -3.72 -3.95 15.46
N LEU A 23 -3.96 -5.10 14.84
CA LEU A 23 -3.80 -6.40 15.51
C LEU A 23 -2.36 -6.58 16.00
N LEU A 24 -1.37 -6.33 15.14
CA LEU A 24 0.04 -6.39 15.51
C LEU A 24 0.41 -5.38 16.60
N ALA A 25 -0.13 -4.16 16.52
CA ALA A 25 0.10 -3.12 17.52
C ALA A 25 -0.42 -3.56 18.89
N ILE A 26 -1.62 -4.14 18.97
CA ILE A 26 -2.22 -4.66 20.21
C ILE A 26 -1.42 -5.85 20.76
N LEU A 27 -1.03 -6.80 19.90
CA LEU A 27 -0.21 -7.94 20.31
C LEU A 27 1.17 -7.51 20.84
N SER A 28 1.74 -6.47 20.23
CA SER A 28 2.99 -5.87 20.72
C SER A 28 2.80 -5.15 22.04
N LEU A 29 1.69 -4.43 22.20
CA LEU A 29 1.33 -3.77 23.45
C LEU A 29 1.17 -4.77 24.60
N ALA A 30 0.57 -5.93 24.33
CA ALA A 30 0.41 -7.03 25.28
C ALA A 30 1.70 -7.82 25.55
N GLY A 31 2.81 -7.51 24.88
CA GLY A 31 4.08 -8.21 25.03
C GLY A 31 4.13 -9.58 24.34
N VAL A 32 3.15 -9.92 23.51
CA VAL A 32 3.03 -11.24 22.86
C VAL A 32 3.90 -11.32 21.60
N THR A 33 3.90 -10.28 20.77
CA THR A 33 4.64 -10.27 19.49
C THR A 33 5.45 -8.99 19.34
N PRO A 34 6.80 -9.07 19.18
CA PRO A 34 7.60 -7.87 18.99
C PRO A 34 7.41 -7.29 17.60
N VAL A 35 7.49 -5.96 17.51
CA VAL A 35 7.69 -5.27 16.24
C VAL A 35 9.19 -5.06 16.06
N VAL A 36 9.77 -5.67 15.02
CA VAL A 36 11.21 -5.51 14.75
C VAL A 36 11.44 -4.17 14.06
N PHE A 37 12.20 -3.30 14.72
CA PHE A 37 12.60 -2.00 14.18
C PHE A 37 14.12 -1.83 14.31
N ASN A 38 14.78 -1.53 13.19
CA ASN A 38 16.24 -1.43 13.10
C ASN A 38 16.99 -2.65 13.68
N GLY A 39 16.49 -3.86 13.40
CA GLY A 39 17.08 -5.11 13.89
C GLY A 39 16.86 -5.40 15.38
N THR A 40 16.12 -4.54 16.10
CA THR A 40 15.80 -4.74 17.52
C THR A 40 14.31 -5.03 17.71
N PRO A 41 13.95 -6.02 18.55
CA PRO A 41 12.55 -6.28 18.89
C PRO A 41 12.02 -5.19 19.84
N GLN A 42 10.92 -4.56 19.47
CA GLN A 42 10.24 -3.54 20.28
C GLN A 42 8.89 -4.07 20.76
N TYR A 43 8.63 -3.94 22.06
CA TYR A 43 7.37 -4.33 22.71
C TYR A 43 6.68 -3.11 23.36
N GLY A 44 5.47 -3.32 23.85
CA GLY A 44 4.70 -2.33 24.59
C GLY A 44 4.29 -1.15 23.71
N ILE A 45 4.28 0.04 24.30
CA ILE A 45 3.87 1.29 23.63
C ILE A 45 4.76 1.58 22.42
N LYS A 46 6.07 1.28 22.50
CA LYS A 46 7.00 1.50 21.38
C LYS A 46 6.60 0.66 20.17
N GLY A 47 6.39 -0.64 20.36
CA GLY A 47 5.96 -1.54 19.28
C GLY A 47 4.58 -1.18 18.73
N PHE A 48 3.63 -0.81 19.61
CA PHE A 48 2.32 -0.32 19.20
C PHE A 48 2.40 0.88 18.24
N LEU A 49 3.16 1.92 18.62
CA LEU A 49 3.30 3.13 17.79
C LEU A 49 4.01 2.85 16.47
N ILE A 50 5.06 2.01 16.49
CA ILE A 50 5.79 1.65 15.28
C ILE A 50 4.88 0.91 14.30
N ALA A 51 4.12 -0.09 14.77
CA ALA A 51 3.18 -0.84 13.93
C ALA A 51 2.08 0.06 13.34
N LEU A 52 1.54 0.99 14.13
CA LEU A 52 0.50 1.90 13.67
C LEU A 52 1.02 2.87 12.59
N LEU A 53 2.22 3.43 12.79
CA LEU A 53 2.85 4.35 11.84
C LEU A 53 3.34 3.66 10.56
N LEU A 54 3.58 2.35 10.60
CA LEU A 54 3.91 1.56 9.41
C LEU A 54 2.76 1.48 8.41
N SER A 55 1.50 1.54 8.86
CA SER A 55 0.32 1.46 7.98
C SER A 55 0.26 2.57 6.92
N PRO A 56 0.33 3.87 7.27
CA PRO A 56 0.33 4.93 6.26
C PRO A 56 1.58 4.92 5.37
N ILE A 57 2.74 4.51 5.89
CA ILE A 57 3.98 4.38 5.10
C ILE A 57 3.82 3.28 4.06
N PHE A 58 3.31 2.13 4.46
CA PHE A 58 3.00 1.03 3.55
C PHE A 58 1.98 1.45 2.49
N GLY A 59 0.91 2.13 2.91
CA GLY A 59 -0.09 2.67 2.00
C GLY A 59 0.50 3.63 0.96
N PHE A 60 1.43 4.49 1.37
CA PHE A 60 2.11 5.42 0.48
C PHE A 60 2.96 4.69 -0.57
N ILE A 61 3.81 3.75 -0.14
CA ILE A 61 4.69 2.97 -1.02
C ILE A 61 3.86 2.15 -2.00
N MET A 62 2.88 1.39 -1.50
CA MET A 62 2.03 0.53 -2.34
C MET A 62 1.14 1.34 -3.28
N GLY A 63 0.63 2.48 -2.83
CA GLY A 63 -0.12 3.41 -3.66
C GLY A 63 0.71 3.95 -4.82
N LEU A 64 1.96 4.36 -4.56
CA LEU A 64 2.89 4.81 -5.60
C LEU A 64 3.23 3.72 -6.62
N VAL A 65 3.62 2.53 -6.14
CA VAL A 65 3.95 1.39 -7.00
C VAL A 65 2.75 1.04 -7.88
N SER A 66 1.56 0.92 -7.28
CA SER A 66 0.34 0.61 -8.02
C SER A 66 0.00 1.68 -9.05
N PHE A 67 0.16 2.97 -8.71
CA PHE A 67 -0.09 4.05 -9.65
C PHE A 67 0.85 3.99 -10.86
N ILE A 68 2.13 3.72 -10.64
CA ILE A 68 3.12 3.55 -11.71
C ILE A 68 2.75 2.36 -12.59
N THR A 69 2.48 1.19 -11.99
CA THR A 69 2.09 -0.02 -12.71
C THR A 69 0.83 0.18 -13.55
N LEU A 70 -0.21 0.79 -12.99
CA LEU A 70 -1.46 1.09 -13.72
C LEU A 70 -1.22 2.10 -14.85
N SER A 71 -0.38 3.11 -14.63
CA SER A 71 -0.04 4.10 -15.64
C SER A 71 0.70 3.47 -16.82
N ILE A 72 1.68 2.60 -16.53
CA ILE A 72 2.42 1.85 -17.56
C ILE A 72 1.48 0.88 -18.29
N GLY A 73 0.67 0.11 -17.55
CA GLY A 73 -0.30 -0.82 -18.14
C GLY A 73 -1.26 -0.10 -19.08
N ARG A 74 -1.74 1.08 -18.69
CA ARG A 74 -2.59 1.93 -19.54
C ARG A 74 -1.86 2.44 -20.78
N PHE A 75 -0.60 2.86 -20.65
CA PHE A 75 0.22 3.29 -21.77
C PHE A 75 0.38 2.17 -22.81
N ILE A 76 0.74 0.97 -22.34
CA ILE A 76 0.89 -0.23 -23.18
C ILE A 76 -0.44 -0.60 -23.83
N TYR A 77 -1.53 -0.63 -23.05
CA TYR A 77 -2.86 -0.98 -23.55
C TYR A 77 -3.32 -0.03 -24.67
N ASN A 78 -3.17 1.27 -24.47
CA ASN A 78 -3.54 2.27 -25.47
C ASN A 78 -2.69 2.14 -26.75
N LYS A 79 -1.39 1.88 -26.60
CA LYS A 79 -0.47 1.77 -27.74
C LYS A 79 -0.69 0.49 -28.56
N LEU A 80 -0.93 -0.65 -27.90
CA LEU A 80 -1.01 -1.96 -28.54
C LEU A 80 -2.43 -2.37 -28.94
N PHE A 81 -3.44 -2.05 -28.13
CA PHE A 81 -4.80 -2.57 -28.32
C PHE A 81 -5.77 -1.49 -28.80
N TYR A 82 -5.73 -0.29 -28.23
CA TYR A 82 -6.65 0.78 -28.63
C TYR A 82 -6.37 1.28 -30.05
N ARG A 83 -5.09 1.45 -30.41
CA ARG A 83 -4.68 1.83 -31.78
C ARG A 83 -5.04 0.78 -32.83
N LYS A 84 -5.08 -0.50 -32.44
CA LYS A 84 -5.41 -1.63 -33.32
C LYS A 84 -6.93 -1.76 -33.56
N ALA A 85 -7.74 -1.29 -32.62
CA ALA A 85 -9.20 -1.26 -32.76
C ALA A 85 -9.70 -0.18 -33.73
N ILE A 86 -8.95 0.93 -33.88
CA ILE A 86 -9.30 2.05 -34.79
C ILE A 86 -8.74 1.81 -36.21
N ASN A 87 -7.64 1.05 -36.34
CA ASN A 87 -7.02 0.69 -37.62
C ASN A 87 -7.49 -0.68 -38.17
N LYS A 88 -8.63 -1.20 -37.73
CA LYS A 88 -9.28 -2.30 -38.46
C LYS A 88 -9.88 -1.69 -39.74
N PRO A 89 -9.53 -2.19 -40.94
CA PRO A 89 -10.15 -1.76 -42.18
C PRO A 89 -11.65 -2.03 -42.19
#